data_AF-A0ABD2I3P6-F1
#
_entry.id   AF-A0ABD2I3P6-F1
#
_cell.length_a   1.000
_cell.length_b   1.000
_cell.length_c   1.000
_cell.angle_alpha   90.00
_cell.angle_beta   90.00
_cell.angle_gamma   90.00
#
_symmetry.space_group_name_H-M   'P 1'
#
loop_
_entity.id
_entity.type
_entity.pdbx_description
1 polymer ?
#
loop_
_entity_poly.entity_id
_entity_poly.type
_entity_poly.pdbx_seq_one_letter_code
_entity_poly.pdbx_strand_id
1 'polypeptide(L)'
;MSHRGEYRLQIKMKLKHSLVAFHLLLLFSGVVLLGFTLWLQFDPAHEFLLRLVHFSDSTPYFEFAVYLMLGTSLFIFIAVGIGFLAIWKLERCLLSGFSVLLLLLIHFKLLILILLIAYHFKFPDDTDMTEYLNKMAQNGYHRNKWATPLMDSIQFYHKCCGGNGAQDYSESFWYKTNTQMGIPTYDSSEPRNPNLNKILPYSCCRQTQDARAWHLQSIDPMCNLYKYGSRAFNDSVNWTGCGKPTFDHLNWLLLILSIILIIMTVLDALGLLLVVKCLCLILSFYTSISDSIRSLQ
;
A
#
# COMPACT_ATOMS: atom_id res chain seq x y z
N MET A 1 -2.84 -22.79 54.48
CA MET A 1 -2.39 -23.25 53.15
C MET A 1 -3.49 -23.20 52.08
N SER A 2 -4.77 -23.44 52.41
CA SER A 2 -5.90 -23.45 51.43
C SER A 2 -6.12 -22.13 50.67
N HIS A 3 -6.21 -21.00 51.38
CA HIS A 3 -6.49 -19.68 50.78
C HIS A 3 -5.42 -19.20 49.78
N ARG A 4 -4.16 -19.64 49.96
CA ARG A 4 -3.03 -19.29 49.08
C ARG A 4 -3.03 -20.13 47.79
N GLY A 5 -3.68 -21.30 47.80
CA GLY A 5 -3.88 -22.17 46.63
C GLY A 5 -4.99 -21.67 45.70
N GLU A 6 -6.15 -21.30 46.26
CA GLU A 6 -7.28 -20.75 45.49
C GLU A 6 -6.93 -19.43 44.79
N TYR A 7 -6.24 -18.53 45.49
CA TYR A 7 -5.79 -17.26 44.91
C TYR A 7 -4.84 -17.46 43.72
N ARG A 8 -3.98 -18.50 43.78
CA ARG A 8 -3.06 -18.85 42.68
C ARG A 8 -3.78 -19.44 41.47
N LEU A 9 -4.81 -20.25 41.71
CA LEU A 9 -5.62 -20.83 40.63
C LEU A 9 -6.39 -19.72 39.89
N GLN A 10 -6.97 -18.78 40.63
CA GLN A 10 -7.67 -17.61 40.08
C GLN A 10 -6.76 -16.73 39.22
N ILE A 11 -5.53 -16.45 39.66
CA ILE A 11 -4.55 -15.67 38.87
C ILE A 11 -4.15 -16.40 37.58
N LYS A 12 -3.87 -17.70 37.65
CA LYS A 12 -3.50 -18.49 36.47
C LYS A 12 -4.63 -18.54 35.44
N MET A 13 -5.88 -18.66 35.89
CA MET A 13 -7.05 -18.63 35.01
C MET A 13 -7.19 -17.27 34.33
N LYS A 14 -7.12 -16.15 35.06
CA LYS A 14 -7.21 -14.81 34.48
C LYS A 14 -6.10 -14.55 33.44
N LEU A 15 -4.88 -14.98 33.71
CA LEU A 15 -3.73 -14.81 32.82
C LEU A 15 -3.89 -15.61 31.52
N LYS A 16 -4.38 -16.85 31.60
CA LYS A 16 -4.67 -17.68 30.42
C LYS A 16 -5.73 -17.02 29.53
N HIS A 17 -6.84 -16.53 30.11
CA HIS A 17 -7.88 -15.84 29.34
C HIS A 17 -7.34 -14.58 28.66
N SER A 18 -6.54 -13.78 29.35
CA SER A 18 -5.93 -12.58 28.77
C SER A 18 -4.96 -12.91 27.64
N LEU A 19 -4.19 -14.00 27.77
CA LEU A 19 -3.25 -14.44 26.74
C LEU A 19 -3.99 -14.96 25.50
N VAL A 20 -5.07 -15.71 25.68
CA VAL A 20 -5.95 -16.14 24.57
C VAL A 20 -6.56 -14.94 23.86
N ALA A 21 -7.09 -13.96 24.60
CA ALA A 21 -7.65 -12.74 24.02
C ALA A 21 -6.61 -11.99 23.17
N PHE A 22 -5.37 -11.85 23.67
CA PHE A 22 -4.27 -11.25 22.91
C PHE A 22 -3.96 -12.01 21.62
N HIS A 23 -3.92 -13.35 21.65
CA HIS A 23 -3.65 -14.15 20.44
C HIS A 23 -4.76 -14.02 19.39
N LEU A 24 -6.03 -13.88 19.82
CA LEU A 24 -7.14 -13.61 18.90
C LEU A 24 -7.01 -12.22 18.27
N LEU A 25 -6.57 -11.20 19.03
CA LEU A 25 -6.27 -9.88 18.49
C LEU A 25 -5.10 -9.90 17.50
N LEU A 26 -4.03 -10.65 17.82
CA LEU A 26 -2.90 -10.81 16.93
C LEU A 26 -3.32 -11.53 15.64
N LEU A 27 -4.15 -12.57 15.72
CA LEU A 27 -4.72 -13.25 14.56
C LEU A 27 -5.54 -12.28 13.69
N PHE A 28 -6.42 -11.50 14.31
CA PHE A 28 -7.19 -10.48 13.60
C PHE A 28 -6.29 -9.46 12.90
N SER A 29 -5.22 -9.02 13.56
CA SER A 29 -4.23 -8.12 12.94
C SER A 29 -3.57 -8.74 11.70
N GLY A 30 -3.28 -10.04 11.73
CA GLY A 30 -2.72 -10.78 10.60
C GLY A 30 -3.68 -10.83 9.41
N VAL A 31 -4.98 -11.08 9.68
CA VAL A 31 -6.03 -11.08 8.64
C VAL A 31 -6.21 -9.68 8.04
N VAL A 32 -6.24 -8.63 8.88
CA VAL A 32 -6.35 -7.25 8.40
C VAL A 32 -5.15 -6.90 7.52
N LEU A 33 -3.93 -7.16 7.99
CA LEU A 33 -2.72 -6.85 7.24
C LEU A 33 -2.66 -7.60 5.91
N LEU A 34 -2.97 -8.90 5.91
CA LEU A 34 -3.04 -9.70 4.68
C LEU A 34 -4.11 -9.15 3.73
N GLY A 35 -5.30 -8.82 4.25
CA GLY A 35 -6.39 -8.26 3.46
C GLY A 35 -5.99 -6.96 2.75
N PHE A 36 -5.34 -6.03 3.46
CA PHE A 36 -4.82 -4.80 2.86
C PHE A 36 -3.74 -5.07 1.82
N THR A 37 -2.80 -5.98 2.10
CA THR A 37 -1.74 -6.30 1.14
C THR A 37 -2.30 -6.93 -0.13
N LEU A 38 -3.24 -7.87 -0.02
CA LEU A 38 -3.91 -8.47 -1.16
C LEU A 38 -4.76 -7.45 -1.91
N TRP A 39 -5.47 -6.57 -1.19
CA TRP A 39 -6.26 -5.51 -1.82
C TRP A 39 -5.39 -4.59 -2.67
N LEU A 40 -4.23 -4.17 -2.17
CA LEU A 40 -3.29 -3.34 -2.95
C LEU A 40 -2.74 -4.04 -4.19
N GLN A 41 -2.49 -5.35 -4.09
CA GLN A 41 -1.85 -6.10 -5.17
C GLN A 41 -2.84 -6.56 -6.26
N PHE A 42 -4.07 -6.88 -5.88
CA PHE A 42 -5.05 -7.50 -6.78
C PHE A 42 -6.16 -6.56 -7.23
N ASP A 43 -6.40 -5.44 -6.55
CA ASP A 43 -7.35 -4.45 -7.02
C ASP A 43 -6.70 -3.56 -8.09
N PRO A 44 -7.16 -3.60 -9.34
CA PRO A 44 -6.55 -2.81 -10.40
C PRO A 44 -6.66 -1.30 -10.18
N ALA A 45 -7.59 -0.83 -9.33
CA ALA A 45 -7.71 0.56 -8.93
C ALA A 45 -6.61 1.02 -7.95
N HIS A 46 -5.82 0.10 -7.42
CA HIS A 46 -4.71 0.41 -6.49
C HIS A 46 -3.37 -0.12 -7.00
N GLU A 47 -3.38 -1.18 -7.81
CA GLU A 47 -2.17 -1.78 -8.40
C GLU A 47 -1.34 -0.74 -9.19
N PHE A 48 -2.00 0.20 -9.87
CA PHE A 48 -1.28 1.23 -10.62
C PHE A 48 -0.47 2.15 -9.70
N LEU A 49 -0.88 2.37 -8.43
CA LEU A 49 -0.09 3.12 -7.46
C LEU A 49 1.19 2.37 -7.09
N LEU A 50 1.13 1.04 -6.93
CA LEU A 50 2.33 0.22 -6.72
C LEU A 50 3.32 0.35 -7.88
N ARG A 51 2.80 0.31 -9.11
CA ARG A 51 3.60 0.51 -10.34
C ARG A 51 4.16 1.93 -10.42
N LEU A 52 3.35 2.94 -10.09
CA LEU A 52 3.78 4.34 -10.04
C LEU A 52 5.01 4.50 -9.15
N VAL A 53 4.98 3.90 -7.96
CA VAL A 53 6.11 3.97 -7.04
C VAL A 53 7.32 3.22 -7.57
N HIS A 54 7.13 2.01 -8.10
CA HIS A 54 8.22 1.19 -8.62
C HIS A 54 9.06 1.92 -9.68
N PHE A 55 8.41 2.64 -10.59
CA PHE A 55 9.11 3.32 -11.70
C PHE A 55 9.47 4.78 -11.41
N SER A 56 8.91 5.39 -10.37
CA SER A 56 9.31 6.73 -9.90
C SER A 56 10.62 6.70 -9.09
N ASP A 57 11.07 5.52 -8.68
CA ASP A 57 12.25 5.36 -7.84
C ASP A 57 13.34 4.50 -8.49
N SER A 58 14.60 4.85 -8.25
CA SER A 58 15.72 3.94 -8.51
C SER A 58 15.78 2.82 -7.47
N THR A 59 15.09 3.00 -6.34
CA THR A 59 14.96 2.03 -5.24
C THR A 59 13.49 1.90 -4.82
N PRO A 60 12.77 0.81 -5.15
CA PRO A 60 11.31 0.70 -4.98
C PRO A 60 10.90 0.45 -3.51
N TYR A 61 11.05 1.47 -2.65
CA TYR A 61 10.80 1.37 -1.21
C TYR A 61 9.37 0.93 -0.86
N PHE A 62 8.36 1.45 -1.56
CA PHE A 62 6.96 1.13 -1.28
C PHE A 62 6.57 -0.28 -1.72
N GLU A 63 7.02 -0.72 -2.90
CA GLU A 63 6.78 -2.09 -3.35
C GLU A 63 7.43 -3.09 -2.40
N PHE A 64 8.68 -2.82 -1.99
CA PHE A 64 9.36 -3.60 -0.97
C PHE A 64 8.58 -3.61 0.36
N ALA A 65 8.02 -2.46 0.78
CA ALA A 65 7.18 -2.38 1.98
C ALA A 65 5.93 -3.27 1.86
N VAL A 66 5.27 -3.32 0.70
CA VAL A 66 4.08 -4.16 0.47
C VAL A 66 4.43 -5.66 0.49
N TYR A 67 5.54 -6.07 -0.11
CA TYR A 67 6.01 -7.46 0.03
C TYR A 67 6.42 -7.80 1.46
N LEU A 68 7.04 -6.85 2.17
CA LEU A 68 7.37 -7.03 3.59
C LEU A 68 6.11 -7.15 4.45
N MET A 69 5.04 -6.40 4.13
CA MET A 69 3.72 -6.57 4.76
C MET A 69 3.14 -7.96 4.49
N LEU A 70 3.24 -8.48 3.25
CA LEU A 70 2.82 -9.83 2.92
C LEU A 70 3.55 -10.87 3.77
N GLY A 71 4.89 -10.81 3.79
CA GLY A 71 5.72 -11.71 4.58
C GLY A 71 5.42 -11.61 6.08
N THR A 72 5.24 -10.40 6.59
CA THR A 72 4.88 -10.16 8.00
C THR A 72 3.51 -10.75 8.32
N SER A 73 2.52 -10.64 7.43
CA SER A 73 1.19 -11.22 7.63
C SER A 73 1.22 -12.75 7.74
N LEU A 74 1.99 -13.43 6.87
CA LEU A 74 2.20 -14.87 6.92
C LEU A 74 2.93 -15.28 8.21
N PHE A 75 3.94 -14.51 8.60
CA PHE A 75 4.68 -14.74 9.84
C PHE A 75 3.81 -14.60 11.09
N ILE A 76 2.83 -13.67 11.09
CA ILE A 76 1.84 -13.54 12.18
C ILE A 76 1.06 -14.86 12.36
N PHE A 77 0.59 -15.49 11.28
CA PHE A 77 -0.15 -16.75 11.40
C PHE A 77 0.69 -17.87 12.01
N ILE A 78 1.99 -17.95 11.65
CA ILE A 78 2.93 -18.90 12.24
C ILE A 78 3.13 -18.60 13.73
N ALA A 79 3.37 -17.34 14.09
CA ALA A 79 3.58 -16.91 15.47
C ALA A 79 2.35 -17.21 16.35
N VAL A 80 1.14 -16.99 15.83
CA VAL A 80 -0.12 -17.32 16.50
C VAL A 80 -0.24 -18.82 16.74
N GLY A 81 0.08 -19.65 15.74
CA GLY A 81 0.06 -21.11 15.87
C GLY A 81 0.99 -21.62 16.98
N ILE A 82 2.23 -21.11 17.02
CA ILE A 82 3.20 -21.42 18.09
C ILE A 82 2.71 -20.88 19.44
N GLY A 83 2.11 -19.68 19.44
CA GLY A 83 1.56 -19.03 20.63
C GLY A 83 0.43 -19.83 21.28
N PHE A 84 -0.46 -20.45 20.51
CA PHE A 84 -1.48 -21.35 21.06
C PHE A 84 -0.88 -22.58 21.75
N LEU A 85 0.19 -23.15 21.20
CA LEU A 85 0.94 -24.23 21.86
C LEU A 85 1.58 -23.73 23.17
N ALA A 86 2.09 -22.50 23.19
CA ALA A 86 2.66 -21.84 24.36
C ALA A 86 1.63 -21.68 25.49
N ILE A 87 0.40 -21.29 25.16
CA ILE A 87 -0.70 -21.14 26.12
C ILE A 87 -1.06 -22.49 26.76
N TRP A 88 -1.14 -23.56 25.97
CA TRP A 88 -1.53 -24.89 26.48
C TRP A 88 -0.49 -25.50 27.40
N LYS A 89 0.79 -25.50 26.99
CA LYS A 89 1.86 -26.10 27.78
C LYS A 89 2.32 -25.20 28.94
N LEU A 90 2.19 -23.88 28.80
CA LEU A 90 2.63 -22.89 29.78
C LEU A 90 4.10 -23.06 30.21
N GLU A 91 4.93 -23.54 29.29
CA GLU A 91 6.34 -23.86 29.51
C GLU A 91 7.26 -22.66 29.20
N ARG A 92 8.34 -22.52 29.96
CA ARG A 92 9.22 -21.33 29.88
C ARG A 92 9.87 -21.15 28.52
N CYS A 93 10.41 -22.22 27.96
CA CYS A 93 11.09 -22.16 26.66
C CYS A 93 10.13 -21.72 25.55
N LEU A 94 8.88 -22.19 25.61
CA LEU A 94 7.88 -21.89 24.60
C LEU A 94 7.35 -20.44 24.73
N LEU A 95 7.15 -19.98 25.97
CA LEU A 95 6.77 -18.59 26.24
C LEU A 95 7.90 -17.61 25.91
N SER A 96 9.16 -17.96 26.19
CA SER A 96 10.33 -17.16 25.81
C SER A 96 10.50 -17.09 24.29
N GLY A 97 10.32 -18.21 23.59
CA GLY A 97 10.37 -18.24 22.13
C GLY A 97 9.28 -17.35 21.52
N PHE A 98 8.07 -17.38 22.07
CA PHE A 98 6.99 -16.49 21.65
C PHE A 98 7.32 -15.01 21.86
N SER A 99 7.94 -14.63 22.97
CA SER A 99 8.43 -13.25 23.18
C SER A 99 9.42 -12.80 22.09
N VAL A 100 10.33 -13.68 21.67
CA VAL A 100 11.28 -13.38 20.58
C VAL A 100 10.54 -13.20 19.25
N LEU A 101 9.54 -14.04 18.96
CA LEU A 101 8.71 -13.89 17.75
C LEU A 101 7.93 -12.57 17.75
N LEU A 102 7.36 -12.16 18.89
CA LEU A 102 6.70 -10.85 19.03
C LEU A 102 7.66 -9.68 18.84
N LEU A 103 8.88 -9.78 19.38
CA LEU A 103 9.91 -8.78 19.14
C LEU A 103 10.23 -8.65 17.65
N LEU A 104 10.42 -9.77 16.94
CA LEU A 104 10.65 -9.76 15.50
C LEU A 104 9.48 -9.14 14.73
N LEU A 105 8.24 -9.44 15.11
CA LEU A 105 7.04 -8.83 14.52
C LEU A 105 7.03 -7.30 14.67
N ILE A 106 7.33 -6.81 15.87
CA ILE A 106 7.45 -5.37 16.13
C ILE A 106 8.53 -4.75 15.24
N HIS A 107 9.69 -5.40 15.11
CA HIS A 107 10.78 -4.92 14.24
C HIS A 107 10.33 -4.83 12.78
N PHE A 108 9.70 -5.87 12.22
CA PHE A 108 9.22 -5.83 10.84
C PHE A 108 8.16 -4.75 10.62
N LYS A 109 7.20 -4.58 11.54
CA LYS A 109 6.19 -3.52 11.45
C LYS A 109 6.80 -2.12 11.51
N LEU A 110 7.81 -1.91 12.35
CA LEU A 110 8.55 -0.64 12.41
C LEU A 110 9.33 -0.37 11.11
N LEU A 111 9.95 -1.39 10.51
CA LEU A 111 10.62 -1.25 9.21
C LEU A 111 9.65 -0.83 8.11
N ILE A 112 8.47 -1.48 8.05
CA ILE A 112 7.42 -1.10 7.11
C ILE A 112 6.98 0.34 7.35
N LEU A 113 6.73 0.73 8.60
CA LEU A 113 6.31 2.09 8.96
C LEU A 113 7.34 3.14 8.52
N ILE A 114 8.63 2.89 8.74
CA ILE A 114 9.71 3.79 8.30
C ILE A 114 9.71 3.94 6.78
N LEU A 115 9.51 2.85 6.03
CA LEU A 115 9.44 2.90 4.56
C LEU A 115 8.24 3.71 4.06
N LEU A 116 7.07 3.55 4.68
CA LEU A 116 5.87 4.32 4.34
C LEU A 116 6.06 5.81 4.61
N ILE A 117 6.63 6.16 5.76
CA ILE A 117 6.92 7.55 6.15
C ILE A 117 7.98 8.17 5.23
N ALA A 118 9.08 7.46 4.97
CA ALA A 118 10.13 7.93 4.06
C ALA A 118 9.57 8.23 2.66
N TYR A 119 8.63 7.40 2.19
CA TYR A 119 7.98 7.59 0.92
C TYR A 119 6.97 8.75 0.94
N HIS A 120 6.22 8.94 2.03
CA HIS A 120 5.35 10.12 2.19
C HIS A 120 6.12 11.44 2.05
N PHE A 121 7.33 11.52 2.61
CA PHE A 121 8.18 12.71 2.48
C PHE A 121 8.82 12.90 1.09
N LYS A 122 8.76 11.91 0.19
CA LYS A 122 9.32 12.01 -1.16
C LYS A 122 8.48 12.90 -2.08
N PHE A 123 7.17 12.87 -1.93
CA PHE A 123 6.25 13.79 -2.59
C PHE A 123 5.69 14.73 -1.53
N PRO A 124 6.38 15.85 -1.22
CA PRO A 124 5.93 16.79 -0.20
C PRO A 124 4.64 17.51 -0.63
N ASP A 125 4.39 17.66 -1.92
CA ASP A 125 3.24 18.39 -2.45
C ASP A 125 2.74 17.84 -3.79
N ASP A 126 1.53 18.25 -4.19
CA ASP A 126 0.89 17.84 -5.45
C ASP A 126 1.64 18.33 -6.70
N THR A 127 2.41 19.40 -6.58
CA THR A 127 3.26 19.97 -7.65
C THR A 127 4.32 18.99 -8.15
N ASP A 128 5.03 18.29 -7.27
CA ASP A 128 6.04 17.30 -7.65
C ASP A 128 5.42 16.09 -8.37
N MET A 129 4.27 15.62 -7.87
CA MET A 129 3.50 14.56 -8.54
C MET A 129 3.03 15.02 -9.92
N THR A 130 2.54 16.25 -10.01
CA THR A 130 2.08 16.87 -11.25
C THR A 130 3.22 16.96 -12.28
N GLU A 131 4.41 17.40 -11.88
CA GLU A 131 5.57 17.49 -12.75
C GLU A 131 6.05 16.11 -13.22
N TYR A 132 6.08 15.12 -12.31
CA TYR A 132 6.42 13.75 -12.64
C TYR A 132 5.48 13.15 -13.70
N LEU A 133 4.17 13.30 -13.50
CA LEU A 133 3.17 12.83 -14.48
C LEU A 133 3.24 13.61 -15.79
N ASN A 134 3.49 14.92 -15.76
CA ASN A 134 3.67 15.71 -16.98
C ASN A 134 4.90 15.22 -17.78
N LYS A 135 6.05 15.02 -17.12
CA LYS A 135 7.24 14.43 -17.76
C LYS A 135 6.96 13.05 -18.35
N MET A 136 6.15 12.23 -17.67
CA MET A 136 5.71 10.94 -18.18
C MET A 136 4.81 11.08 -19.41
N ALA A 137 3.84 11.99 -19.42
CA ALA A 137 2.97 12.26 -20.56
C ALA A 137 3.77 12.78 -21.78
N GLN A 138 4.67 13.73 -21.56
CA GLN A 138 5.47 14.39 -22.60
C GLN A 138 6.50 13.47 -23.24
N ASN A 139 7.25 12.72 -22.44
CA ASN A 139 8.45 12.00 -22.89
C ASN A 139 8.40 10.48 -22.72
N GLY A 140 7.57 9.98 -21.79
CA GLY A 140 7.51 8.56 -21.43
C GLY A 140 6.40 7.81 -22.16
N TYR A 141 5.27 8.46 -22.43
CA TYR A 141 4.09 7.86 -23.03
C TYR A 141 4.40 7.30 -24.44
N HIS A 142 4.09 6.02 -24.66
CA HIS A 142 4.46 5.19 -25.83
C HIS A 142 5.95 5.01 -26.13
N ARG A 143 6.84 5.62 -25.33
CA ARG A 143 8.28 5.43 -25.43
C ARG A 143 8.78 4.37 -24.45
N ASN A 144 8.31 4.46 -23.21
CA ASN A 144 8.64 3.53 -22.14
C ASN A 144 7.54 2.48 -22.01
N LYS A 145 7.89 1.20 -22.10
CA LYS A 145 6.93 0.07 -22.03
C LYS A 145 6.02 0.11 -20.79
N TRP A 146 6.52 0.65 -19.68
CA TRP A 146 5.79 0.76 -18.42
C TRP A 146 4.94 2.04 -18.30
N ALA A 147 5.29 3.12 -18.99
CA ALA A 147 4.68 4.44 -18.80
C ALA A 147 3.27 4.51 -19.40
N THR A 148 3.04 3.94 -20.58
CA THR A 148 1.72 3.91 -21.22
C THR A 148 0.65 3.24 -20.34
N PRO A 149 0.79 1.95 -19.93
CA PRO A 149 -0.25 1.30 -19.15
C PRO A 149 -0.46 1.95 -17.77
N LEU A 150 0.59 2.52 -17.19
CA LEU A 150 0.50 3.25 -15.93
C LEU A 150 -0.30 4.55 -16.10
N MET A 151 0.08 5.38 -17.07
CA MET A 151 -0.60 6.64 -17.36
C MET A 151 -2.05 6.41 -17.79
N ASP A 152 -2.33 5.37 -18.59
CA ASP A 152 -3.69 4.99 -18.96
C ASP A 152 -4.53 4.60 -17.75
N SER A 153 -3.96 3.84 -16.80
CA SER A 153 -4.65 3.46 -15.57
C SER A 153 -4.94 4.67 -14.67
N ILE A 154 -3.97 5.57 -14.51
CA ILE A 154 -4.14 6.81 -13.74
C ILE A 154 -5.29 7.63 -14.32
N GLN A 155 -5.27 7.88 -15.62
CA GLN A 155 -6.28 8.68 -16.32
C GLN A 155 -7.67 8.03 -16.26
N PHE A 156 -7.72 6.69 -16.38
CA PHE A 156 -8.95 5.91 -16.28
C PHE A 156 -9.58 6.00 -14.89
N TYR A 157 -8.83 5.68 -13.83
CA TYR A 157 -9.38 5.62 -12.46
C TYR A 157 -9.64 6.99 -11.87
N HIS A 158 -8.74 7.95 -12.09
CA HIS A 158 -8.89 9.31 -11.56
C HIS A 158 -9.75 10.21 -12.43
N LYS A 159 -10.16 9.76 -13.62
CA LYS A 159 -10.96 10.55 -14.56
C LYS A 159 -10.30 11.92 -14.79
N CYS A 160 -9.06 11.87 -15.25
CA CYS A 160 -8.20 13.02 -15.48
C CYS A 160 -7.37 12.80 -16.77
N CYS A 161 -6.58 13.78 -17.18
CA CYS A 161 -5.72 13.68 -18.36
C CYS A 161 -4.43 14.48 -18.18
N GLY A 162 -3.29 13.86 -18.52
CA GLY A 162 -1.97 14.46 -18.35
C GLY A 162 -1.57 14.71 -16.89
N GLY A 163 -0.47 15.42 -16.66
CA GLY A 163 -0.05 15.83 -15.32
C GLY A 163 -0.85 17.04 -14.82
N ASN A 164 -0.73 18.15 -15.55
CA ASN A 164 -1.43 19.41 -15.31
C ASN A 164 -2.79 19.47 -16.01
N GLY A 165 -2.91 18.79 -17.14
CA GLY A 165 -4.11 18.77 -17.95
C GLY A 165 -3.88 18.14 -19.30
N ALA A 166 -4.94 18.00 -20.08
CA ALA A 166 -4.89 17.31 -21.36
C ALA A 166 -3.90 17.91 -22.37
N GLN A 167 -3.62 19.22 -22.26
CA GLN A 167 -2.66 19.93 -23.10
C GLN A 167 -1.22 19.43 -22.93
N ASP A 168 -0.91 18.67 -21.88
CA ASP A 168 0.40 18.03 -21.70
C ASP A 168 0.72 17.00 -22.80
N TYR A 169 -0.27 16.54 -23.55
CA TYR A 169 -0.01 15.71 -24.73
C TYR A 169 0.30 16.51 -25.99
N SER A 170 0.00 17.82 -26.00
CA SER A 170 0.39 18.67 -27.13
C SER A 170 1.91 18.76 -27.20
N GLU A 171 2.45 18.60 -28.41
CA GLU A 171 3.90 18.58 -28.65
C GLU A 171 4.68 17.45 -27.92
N SER A 172 3.99 16.51 -27.29
CA SER A 172 4.62 15.32 -26.69
C SER A 172 5.35 14.47 -27.74
N PHE A 173 6.30 13.65 -27.29
CA PHE A 173 6.99 12.70 -28.16
C PHE A 173 5.99 11.80 -28.88
N TRP A 174 4.98 11.30 -28.16
CA TRP A 174 3.92 10.49 -28.74
C TRP A 174 3.15 11.24 -29.83
N TYR A 175 2.73 12.49 -29.56
CA TYR A 175 2.04 13.31 -30.55
C TYR A 175 2.88 13.50 -31.83
N LYS A 176 4.19 13.71 -31.69
CA LYS A 176 5.12 13.92 -32.82
C LYS A 176 5.42 12.67 -33.63
N THR A 177 5.36 11.49 -33.01
CA THR A 177 5.82 10.22 -33.61
C THR A 177 4.69 9.27 -33.97
N ASN A 178 3.47 9.52 -33.52
CA ASN A 178 2.33 8.67 -33.81
C ASN A 178 1.83 8.87 -35.25
N THR A 179 2.31 8.02 -36.16
CA THR A 179 1.91 7.99 -37.57
C THR A 179 0.62 7.21 -37.84
N GLN A 180 0.11 6.45 -36.86
CA GLN A 180 -0.99 5.49 -37.06
C GLN A 180 -2.40 6.11 -37.02
N MET A 181 -2.55 7.36 -36.57
CA MET A 181 -3.85 8.05 -36.51
C MET A 181 -4.06 9.08 -37.63
N GLY A 182 -3.25 9.03 -38.70
CA GLY A 182 -3.42 9.92 -39.86
C GLY A 182 -3.09 11.38 -39.58
N ILE A 183 -2.14 11.65 -38.66
CA ILE A 183 -1.40 12.91 -38.75
C ILE A 183 -0.68 12.86 -40.10
N PRO A 184 -0.91 13.82 -41.02
CA PRO A 184 -0.11 13.90 -42.23
C PRO A 184 1.34 13.85 -41.78
N THR A 185 2.10 12.94 -42.39
CA THR A 185 3.55 13.00 -42.42
C THR A 185 3.96 14.46 -42.46
N TYR A 186 4.95 14.82 -41.63
CA TYR A 186 5.71 16.05 -41.75
C TYR A 186 6.05 16.30 -43.24
N ASP A 187 5.15 16.96 -43.94
CA ASP A 187 5.32 17.40 -45.31
C ASP A 187 5.48 18.90 -45.19
N SER A 188 6.71 19.33 -45.44
CA SER A 188 7.16 20.72 -45.37
C SER A 188 6.46 21.63 -46.39
N SER A 189 5.52 21.10 -47.19
CA SER A 189 4.80 21.82 -48.23
C SER A 189 3.44 22.40 -47.80
N GLU A 190 2.86 21.99 -46.65
CA GLU A 190 1.55 22.47 -46.22
C GLU A 190 1.65 23.46 -45.03
N PRO A 191 1.06 24.68 -45.13
CA PRO A 191 1.15 25.67 -44.06
C PRO A 191 0.52 25.12 -42.78
N ARG A 192 1.29 25.21 -41.68
CA ARG A 192 0.92 24.84 -40.30
C ARG A 192 -0.52 25.29 -40.00
N ASN A 193 -1.51 24.41 -40.11
CA ASN A 193 -2.90 24.76 -39.82
C ASN A 193 -3.05 24.86 -38.29
N PRO A 194 -3.24 26.07 -37.72
CA PRO A 194 -3.35 26.26 -36.28
C PRO A 194 -4.66 25.68 -35.70
N ASN A 195 -5.55 25.17 -36.56
CA ASN A 195 -6.79 24.50 -36.17
C ASN A 195 -6.71 22.98 -36.28
N LEU A 196 -5.52 22.39 -36.46
CA LEU A 196 -5.38 20.94 -36.42
C LEU A 196 -5.75 20.42 -35.03
N ASN A 197 -6.70 19.49 -35.02
CA ASN A 197 -7.19 18.77 -33.86
C ASN A 197 -6.01 18.19 -33.06
N LYS A 198 -5.83 18.66 -31.82
CA LYS A 198 -4.72 18.19 -30.99
C LYS A 198 -5.10 16.84 -30.39
N ILE A 199 -4.30 15.83 -30.71
CA ILE A 199 -4.58 14.43 -30.37
C ILE A 199 -4.16 14.14 -28.93
N LEU A 200 -4.98 13.39 -28.22
CA LEU A 200 -4.70 12.88 -26.88
C LEU A 200 -5.02 11.37 -26.78
N PRO A 201 -4.55 10.67 -25.74
CA PRO A 201 -4.86 9.25 -25.54
C PRO A 201 -6.34 8.97 -25.26
N TYR A 202 -6.85 7.83 -25.74
CA TYR A 202 -8.22 7.40 -25.43
C TYR A 202 -8.48 7.24 -23.93
N SER A 203 -7.46 7.04 -23.11
CA SER A 203 -7.57 6.96 -21.64
C SER A 203 -8.01 8.28 -21.00
N CYS A 204 -7.81 9.43 -21.65
CA CYS A 204 -8.36 10.71 -21.20
C CYS A 204 -9.85 10.89 -21.52
N CYS A 205 -10.37 10.13 -22.48
CA CYS A 205 -11.77 10.24 -22.87
C CYS A 205 -12.68 9.67 -21.79
N ARG A 206 -13.92 10.16 -21.75
CA ARG A 206 -14.95 9.55 -20.91
C ARG A 206 -15.24 8.13 -21.39
N GLN A 207 -15.21 7.18 -20.47
CA GLN A 207 -15.30 5.76 -20.74
C GLN A 207 -16.72 5.22 -20.50
N THR A 208 -17.08 4.14 -21.21
CA THR A 208 -18.31 3.38 -20.94
C THR A 208 -18.24 2.67 -19.59
N GLN A 209 -19.36 2.11 -19.13
CA GLN A 209 -19.41 1.32 -17.90
C GLN A 209 -18.68 -0.03 -18.02
N ASP A 210 -18.60 -0.56 -19.25
CA ASP A 210 -17.93 -1.83 -19.57
C ASP A 210 -16.42 -1.68 -19.76
N ALA A 211 -15.92 -0.44 -19.84
CA ALA A 211 -14.50 -0.16 -20.01
C ALA A 211 -13.67 -0.61 -18.80
N ARG A 212 -12.41 -0.93 -19.05
CA ARG A 212 -11.39 -1.23 -18.04
C ARG A 212 -10.10 -0.51 -18.41
N ALA A 213 -9.19 -0.32 -17.45
CA ALA A 213 -7.90 0.34 -17.71
C ALA A 213 -7.06 -0.36 -18.80
N TRP A 214 -7.18 -1.69 -18.93
CA TRP A 214 -6.53 -2.50 -19.98
C TRP A 214 -7.39 -2.69 -21.25
N HIS A 215 -8.64 -2.20 -21.25
CA HIS A 215 -9.58 -2.32 -22.36
C HIS A 215 -10.49 -1.08 -22.40
N LEU A 216 -9.93 0.00 -22.96
CA LEU A 216 -10.59 1.29 -23.05
C LEU A 216 -11.74 1.25 -24.06
N GLN A 217 -12.84 1.89 -23.72
CA GLN A 217 -14.02 2.06 -24.56
C GLN A 217 -14.56 3.46 -24.31
N SER A 218 -14.23 4.41 -25.20
CA SER A 218 -14.74 5.76 -25.07
C SER A 218 -16.22 5.83 -25.43
N ILE A 219 -16.97 6.69 -24.74
CA ILE A 219 -18.38 6.97 -25.06
C ILE A 219 -18.48 7.65 -26.41
N ASP A 220 -17.60 8.62 -26.66
CA ASP A 220 -17.45 9.28 -27.95
C ASP A 220 -16.16 8.77 -28.63
N PRO A 221 -16.28 8.06 -29.77
CA PRO A 221 -15.11 7.59 -30.53
C PRO A 221 -14.22 8.73 -31.07
N MET A 222 -14.74 9.94 -31.19
CA MET A 222 -14.03 11.12 -31.74
C MET A 222 -13.44 12.04 -30.66
N CYS A 223 -13.59 11.68 -29.38
CA CYS A 223 -13.16 12.49 -28.24
C CYS A 223 -11.71 12.99 -28.30
N ASN A 224 -10.80 12.16 -28.83
CA ASN A 224 -9.37 12.42 -28.94
C ASN A 224 -9.02 13.36 -30.09
N LEU A 225 -9.99 13.71 -30.94
CA LEU A 225 -9.81 14.60 -32.09
C LEU A 225 -10.47 15.96 -31.86
N TYR A 226 -11.15 16.22 -30.75
CA TYR A 226 -11.74 17.55 -30.57
C TYR A 226 -10.68 18.62 -30.25
N LYS A 227 -10.90 19.82 -30.78
CA LYS A 227 -10.09 21.00 -30.43
C LYS A 227 -10.21 21.29 -28.92
N TYR A 228 -9.07 21.49 -28.26
CA TYR A 228 -9.03 21.87 -26.85
C TYR A 228 -9.94 23.06 -26.53
N GLY A 229 -10.73 22.94 -25.48
CA GLY A 229 -11.66 23.98 -25.01
C GLY A 229 -12.95 24.11 -25.82
N SER A 230 -13.14 23.32 -26.89
CA SER A 230 -14.44 23.22 -27.56
C SER A 230 -15.49 22.57 -26.65
N ARG A 231 -16.78 22.81 -26.95
CA ARG A 231 -17.88 22.18 -26.20
C ARG A 231 -17.79 20.65 -26.25
N ALA A 232 -17.62 20.09 -27.45
CA ALA A 232 -17.47 18.65 -27.64
C ALA A 232 -16.29 18.05 -26.86
N PHE A 233 -15.16 18.77 -26.79
CA PHE A 233 -14.01 18.39 -25.97
C PHE A 233 -14.35 18.35 -24.47
N ASN A 234 -14.94 19.43 -23.94
CA ASN A 234 -15.29 19.53 -22.52
C ASN A 234 -16.34 18.48 -22.10
N ASP A 235 -17.23 18.10 -23.02
CA ASP A 235 -18.29 17.13 -22.78
C ASP A 235 -17.80 15.67 -22.87
N SER A 236 -16.73 15.41 -23.62
CA SER A 236 -16.26 14.05 -23.95
C SER A 236 -14.94 13.65 -23.30
N VAL A 237 -14.17 14.60 -22.75
CA VAL A 237 -12.82 14.38 -22.22
C VAL A 237 -12.75 14.77 -20.74
N ASN A 238 -12.02 13.98 -19.95
CA ASN A 238 -11.65 14.30 -18.59
C ASN A 238 -10.39 15.18 -18.58
N TRP A 239 -10.53 16.46 -18.88
CA TRP A 239 -9.41 17.33 -19.25
C TRP A 239 -8.57 17.89 -18.10
N THR A 240 -9.00 17.71 -16.85
CA THR A 240 -8.29 18.15 -15.65
C THR A 240 -7.04 17.31 -15.40
N GLY A 241 -5.98 17.92 -14.85
CA GLY A 241 -4.72 17.23 -14.55
C GLY A 241 -4.83 16.10 -13.52
N CYS A 242 -4.01 15.06 -13.69
CA CYS A 242 -3.97 13.91 -12.79
C CYS A 242 -3.09 14.09 -11.55
N GLY A 243 -2.25 15.12 -11.49
CA GLY A 243 -1.28 15.30 -10.41
C GLY A 243 -1.92 15.30 -9.02
N LYS A 244 -2.87 16.22 -8.79
CA LYS A 244 -3.61 16.34 -7.53
C LYS A 244 -4.37 15.07 -7.12
N PRO A 245 -5.29 14.50 -7.93
CA PRO A 245 -6.05 13.32 -7.50
C PRO A 245 -5.16 12.09 -7.26
N THR A 246 -4.07 11.95 -8.00
CA THR A 246 -3.09 10.87 -7.78
C THR A 246 -2.34 11.07 -6.46
N PHE A 247 -1.89 12.30 -6.19
CA PHE A 247 -1.25 12.67 -4.94
C PHE A 247 -2.16 12.44 -3.74
N ASP A 248 -3.40 12.93 -3.80
CA ASP A 248 -4.38 12.81 -2.72
C ASP A 248 -4.68 11.33 -2.40
N HIS A 249 -4.87 10.50 -3.44
CA HIS A 249 -5.11 9.06 -3.27
C HIS A 249 -3.92 8.34 -2.65
N LEU A 250 -2.71 8.61 -3.15
CA LEU A 250 -1.47 8.04 -2.61
C LEU A 250 -1.26 8.44 -1.15
N ASN A 251 -1.41 9.72 -0.83
CA ASN A 251 -1.24 10.23 0.52
C ASN A 251 -2.26 9.65 1.50
N TRP A 252 -3.53 9.60 1.10
CA TRP A 252 -4.60 8.99 1.90
C TRP A 252 -4.31 7.51 2.20
N LEU A 253 -3.83 6.77 1.20
CA LEU A 253 -3.47 5.36 1.37
C LEU A 253 -2.29 5.21 2.36
N LEU A 254 -1.21 5.97 2.17
CA LEU A 254 -0.03 5.93 3.05
C LEU A 254 -0.39 6.29 4.50
N LEU A 255 -1.27 7.27 4.70
CA LEU A 255 -1.74 7.70 6.01
C LEU A 255 -2.52 6.58 6.72
N ILE A 256 -3.49 5.97 6.03
CA ILE A 256 -4.30 4.88 6.62
C ILE A 256 -3.43 3.67 6.97
N LEU A 257 -2.54 3.26 6.07
CA LEU A 257 -1.63 2.15 6.33
C LEU A 257 -0.72 2.43 7.53
N SER A 258 -0.20 3.67 7.64
CA SER A 258 0.63 4.09 8.77
C SER A 258 -0.14 4.06 10.10
N ILE A 259 -1.37 4.57 10.12
CA ILE A 259 -2.23 4.56 11.33
C ILE A 259 -2.51 3.12 11.77
N ILE A 260 -2.90 2.24 10.84
CA ILE A 260 -3.19 0.84 11.14
C ILE A 260 -1.93 0.15 11.69
N LEU A 261 -0.77 0.34 11.07
CA LEU A 261 0.48 -0.26 11.53
C LEU A 261 0.88 0.24 12.92
N ILE A 262 0.72 1.53 13.22
CA ILE A 262 1.01 2.09 14.55
C ILE A 262 0.11 1.43 15.60
N ILE A 263 -1.21 1.37 15.35
CA ILE A 263 -2.16 0.72 16.28
C ILE A 263 -1.78 -0.74 16.53
N MET A 264 -1.50 -1.50 15.45
CA MET A 264 -1.12 -2.90 15.57
C MET A 264 0.21 -3.10 16.28
N THR A 265 1.18 -2.19 16.10
CA THR A 265 2.48 -2.24 16.79
C THR A 265 2.33 -1.94 18.28
N VAL A 266 1.46 -1.00 18.65
CA VAL A 266 1.13 -0.72 20.06
C VAL A 266 0.47 -1.94 20.71
N LEU A 267 -0.46 -2.60 20.01
CA LEU A 267 -1.09 -3.83 20.50
C LEU A 267 -0.06 -4.95 20.72
N ASP A 268 0.88 -5.14 19.79
CA ASP A 268 1.96 -6.12 19.95
C ASP A 268 2.86 -5.80 21.14
N ALA A 269 3.20 -4.52 21.35
CA ALA A 269 4.02 -4.08 22.49
C ALA A 269 3.31 -4.34 23.82
N LEU A 270 2.01 -4.05 23.93
CA LEU A 270 1.20 -4.38 25.11
C LEU A 270 1.13 -5.89 25.35
N GLY A 271 0.98 -6.67 24.28
CA GLY A 271 1.05 -8.13 24.32
C GLY A 271 2.38 -8.65 24.82
N LEU A 272 3.49 -8.11 24.32
CA LEU A 272 4.84 -8.46 24.76
C LEU A 272 5.03 -8.17 26.25
N LEU A 273 4.58 -7.02 26.74
CA LEU A 273 4.62 -6.69 28.17
C LEU A 273 3.85 -7.71 29.01
N LEU A 274 2.68 -8.15 28.53
CA LEU A 274 1.87 -9.17 29.19
C LEU A 274 2.57 -10.54 29.23
N VAL A 275 3.18 -10.95 28.11
CA VAL A 275 3.94 -12.21 28.01
C VAL A 275 5.17 -12.19 28.91
N VAL A 276 5.93 -11.09 28.92
CA VAL A 276 7.11 -10.93 29.79
C VAL A 276 6.70 -10.96 31.26
N LYS A 277 5.61 -10.28 31.64
CA LYS A 277 5.07 -10.34 33.00
C LYS A 277 4.69 -11.78 33.39
N CYS A 278 4.06 -12.53 32.48
CA CYS A 278 3.76 -13.94 32.69
C CYS A 278 5.04 -14.77 32.91
N LEU A 279 6.06 -14.56 32.08
CA LEU A 279 7.35 -15.24 32.19
C LEU A 279 8.04 -14.95 33.53
N CYS A 280 8.07 -13.69 33.97
CA CYS A 280 8.66 -13.29 35.25
C CYS A 280 7.95 -13.94 36.44
N LEU A 281 6.61 -14.03 36.41
CA LEU A 281 5.84 -14.72 37.46
C LEU A 281 6.16 -16.22 37.52
N ILE A 282 6.33 -16.86 36.35
CA ILE A 282 6.71 -18.29 36.28
C ILE A 282 8.15 -18.50 36.77
N LEU A 283 9.07 -17.59 36.44
CA LEU A 283 10.47 -17.66 36.88
C LEU A 283 10.60 -17.45 38.39
N SER A 284 9.96 -16.41 38.95
CA SER A 284 9.95 -16.12 40.39
C SER A 284 9.40 -17.29 41.22
N PHE A 285 8.41 -18.01 40.68
CA PHE A 285 7.89 -19.20 41.32
C PHE A 285 8.93 -20.34 41.39
N TYR A 286 9.71 -20.52 40.33
CA TYR A 286 10.71 -21.58 40.30
C TYR A 286 11.92 -21.28 41.17
N THR A 287 12.38 -20.02 41.20
CA THR A 287 13.46 -19.62 42.10
C THR A 287 13.04 -19.83 43.55
N SER A 288 11.81 -19.44 43.92
CA SER A 288 11.28 -19.67 45.26
C SER A 288 11.21 -21.16 45.65
N ILE A 289 10.90 -22.06 44.70
CA ILE A 289 10.92 -23.51 44.95
C ILE A 289 12.35 -24.02 45.08
N SER A 290 13.23 -23.62 44.17
CA SER A 290 14.66 -24.00 44.18
C SER A 290 15.33 -23.60 45.50
N ASP A 291 15.09 -22.38 45.98
CA ASP A 291 15.65 -21.88 47.23
C ASP A 291 15.09 -22.65 48.43
N SER A 292 13.79 -22.97 48.41
CA SER A 292 13.15 -23.76 49.47
C SER A 292 13.65 -25.21 49.53
N ILE A 293 13.98 -25.82 48.39
CA ILE A 293 14.61 -27.16 48.34
C ILE A 293 16.04 -27.09 48.85
N ARG A 294 16.81 -26.06 48.46
CA ARG A 294 18.20 -25.88 48.90
C ARG A 294 18.31 -25.60 50.41
N SER A 295 17.30 -24.98 51.03
CA SER A 295 17.25 -24.79 52.49
C SER A 295 16.88 -26.04 53.29
N LEU A 296 16.41 -27.11 52.62
CA LEU A 296 16.05 -28.39 53.25
C LEU A 296 17.17 -29.44 53.14
N GLN A 297 18.24 -29.15 52.39
CA GLN A 297 19.46 -29.96 52.29
C GLN A 297 20.56 -29.35 53.17
#